data_AF-A0A6P0TV87-F1
#
_entry.id   AF-A0A6P0TV87-F1
#
_cell.length_a   1.000
_cell.length_b   1.000
_cell.length_c   1.000
_cell.angle_alpha   90.00
_cell.angle_beta   90.00
_cell.angle_gamma   90.00
#
_symmetry.space_group_name_H-M   'P 1'
#
loop_
_entity.id
_entity.type
_entity.pdbx_description
1 polymer ?
#
loop_
_entity_poly.entity_id
_entity_poly.type
_entity_poly.pdbx_seq_one_letter_code
_entity_poly.pdbx_strand_id
1 'polypeptide(L)'
;MIATTKNTNNTKLEQMRTVYLNIGIDSGNGFLKAFSDMGHSTKIPSYIYDPKAETESNIVAKEGCSVVYVSGSRSGELGNKQWLIGSPAYSASPQGKLEVAQLDRGKVDYALQLFLGAIGCMGIESDNLEVNLCISIHHAKSFREDLVKALKGCHIVELGNRNYNITVNKILVVNEGMGTLASLLANGRVSQSHKLLLLDLGYGTSISTVYQFGKQIDRNVMTFGVRDLYAAIAKHPDMMKARNGREGDSFIIREGIESKSFQYGKYQPFSFAEIYRNCLQVWVNENLRTTLSDLKDQIDSADCMFAVGGGACLPMVDKHLQSKGFQVLPNAHTLNAEGLLALAKNRLGGSK
;
A
#
# COMPACT_ATOMS: atom_id res chain seq x y z
N MET A 1 -44.89 -32.40 -47.21
CA MET A 1 -44.80 -31.16 -46.42
C MET A 1 -44.47 -31.55 -44.99
N ILE A 2 -43.21 -31.38 -44.60
CA ILE A 2 -42.68 -31.74 -43.29
C ILE A 2 -42.75 -30.48 -42.42
N ALA A 3 -43.48 -30.55 -41.31
CA ALA A 3 -43.55 -29.49 -40.33
C ALA A 3 -42.28 -29.50 -39.48
N THR A 4 -41.45 -28.46 -39.63
CA THR A 4 -40.28 -28.22 -38.80
C THR A 4 -40.68 -27.44 -37.55
N THR A 5 -40.63 -28.14 -36.42
CA THR A 5 -40.80 -27.60 -35.06
C THR A 5 -39.68 -26.60 -34.75
N LYS A 6 -40.06 -25.40 -34.32
CA LYS A 6 -39.15 -24.37 -33.82
C LYS A 6 -38.46 -24.87 -32.54
N ASN A 7 -37.15 -25.05 -32.61
CA ASN A 7 -36.29 -25.14 -31.43
C ASN A 7 -36.22 -23.75 -30.80
N THR A 8 -36.93 -23.56 -29.68
CA THR A 8 -36.77 -22.40 -28.81
C THR A 8 -35.42 -22.48 -28.11
N ASN A 9 -34.57 -21.50 -28.39
CA ASN A 9 -33.28 -21.29 -27.78
C ASN A 9 -33.39 -21.28 -26.25
N ASN A 10 -32.71 -22.24 -25.62
CA ASN A 10 -32.28 -22.16 -24.23
C ASN A 10 -31.35 -20.96 -24.08
N THR A 11 -31.88 -19.84 -23.62
CA THR A 11 -31.09 -18.78 -22.98
C THR A 11 -30.42 -19.38 -21.76
N LYS A 12 -29.13 -19.71 -21.89
CA LYS A 12 -28.24 -19.86 -20.74
C LYS A 12 -28.28 -18.54 -19.97
N LEU A 13 -29.02 -18.50 -18.86
CA LEU A 13 -28.65 -17.65 -17.75
C LEU A 13 -27.23 -18.09 -17.37
N GLU A 14 -26.22 -17.34 -17.81
CA GLU A 14 -24.95 -17.33 -17.10
C GLU A 14 -25.26 -16.87 -15.69
N GLN A 15 -25.37 -17.82 -14.77
CA GLN A 15 -25.35 -17.51 -13.34
C GLN A 15 -24.10 -16.66 -13.12
N MET A 16 -24.29 -15.39 -12.77
CA MET A 16 -23.20 -14.52 -12.37
C MET A 16 -22.45 -15.23 -11.24
N ARG A 17 -21.29 -15.79 -11.57
CA ARG A 17 -20.53 -16.60 -10.63
C ARG A 17 -19.88 -15.65 -9.65
N THR A 18 -20.36 -15.66 -8.41
CA THR A 18 -19.68 -14.97 -7.31
C THR A 18 -18.28 -15.57 -7.12
N VAL A 19 -17.27 -14.72 -7.10
CA VAL A 19 -15.89 -15.10 -6.80
C VAL A 19 -15.56 -14.73 -5.36
N TYR A 20 -15.09 -15.72 -4.61
CA TYR A 20 -14.61 -15.55 -3.24
C TYR A 20 -13.11 -15.23 -3.26
N LEU A 21 -12.72 -14.14 -2.61
CA LEU A 21 -11.34 -13.67 -2.56
C LEU A 21 -10.87 -13.51 -1.12
N ASN A 22 -9.66 -13.98 -0.84
CA ASN A 22 -8.90 -13.53 0.32
C ASN A 22 -7.90 -12.47 -0.13
N ILE A 23 -7.88 -11.33 0.55
CA ILE A 23 -7.01 -10.21 0.19
C ILE A 23 -6.21 -9.77 1.42
N GLY A 24 -4.90 -9.59 1.24
CA GLY A 24 -4.01 -8.93 2.19
C GLY A 24 -3.69 -7.50 1.74
N ILE A 25 -3.89 -6.50 2.61
CA ILE A 25 -3.65 -5.08 2.31
C ILE A 25 -2.72 -4.43 3.33
N ASP A 26 -1.58 -3.98 2.84
CA ASP A 26 -0.72 -3.03 3.55
C ASP A 26 -1.13 -1.60 3.18
N SER A 27 -1.88 -0.95 4.08
CA SER A 27 -2.42 0.40 3.88
C SER A 27 -1.37 1.48 4.20
N GLY A 28 -0.26 1.48 3.46
CA GLY A 28 0.85 2.39 3.68
C GLY A 28 0.53 3.86 3.37
N ASN A 29 1.23 4.78 4.05
CA ASN A 29 1.10 6.22 3.85
C ASN A 29 1.54 6.68 2.45
N GLY A 30 2.56 6.05 1.87
CA GLY A 30 3.04 6.37 0.53
C GLY A 30 2.36 5.54 -0.56
N PHE A 31 2.19 4.24 -0.30
CA PHE A 31 1.53 3.31 -1.21
C PHE A 31 0.68 2.32 -0.43
N LEU A 32 -0.52 2.07 -0.94
CA LEU A 32 -1.27 0.86 -0.64
C LEU A 32 -0.71 -0.29 -1.49
N LYS A 33 -0.52 -1.45 -0.86
CA LYS A 33 -0.12 -2.68 -1.54
C LYS A 33 -1.11 -3.78 -1.20
N ALA A 34 -1.58 -4.48 -2.20
CA ALA A 34 -2.61 -5.49 -2.02
C ALA A 34 -2.33 -6.75 -2.84
N PHE A 35 -2.62 -7.91 -2.26
CA PHE A 35 -2.43 -9.22 -2.86
C PHE A 35 -3.67 -10.07 -2.64
N SER A 36 -4.09 -10.81 -3.67
CA SER A 36 -5.20 -11.76 -3.62
C SER A 36 -4.70 -13.21 -3.69
N ASP A 37 -5.52 -14.15 -3.20
CA ASP A 37 -5.26 -15.58 -3.31
C ASP A 37 -5.42 -16.15 -4.74
N MET A 38 -5.93 -15.35 -5.68
CA MET A 38 -5.95 -15.64 -7.11
C MET A 38 -4.67 -15.19 -7.85
N GLY A 39 -3.68 -14.63 -7.15
CA GLY A 39 -2.42 -14.18 -7.75
C GLY A 39 -2.44 -12.75 -8.31
N HIS A 40 -3.57 -12.05 -8.22
CA HIS A 40 -3.61 -10.62 -8.52
C HIS A 40 -2.92 -9.81 -7.43
N SER A 41 -2.21 -8.76 -7.82
CA SER A 41 -1.57 -7.82 -6.91
C SER A 41 -1.59 -6.41 -7.46
N THR A 42 -1.48 -5.42 -6.59
CA THR A 42 -1.36 -4.02 -6.98
C THR A 42 -0.54 -3.22 -5.97
N LYS A 43 0.09 -2.16 -6.45
CA LYS A 43 0.78 -1.11 -5.67
C LYS A 43 0.29 0.22 -6.21
N ILE A 44 -0.45 0.97 -5.41
CA ILE A 44 -1.02 2.26 -5.81
C ILE A 44 -0.52 3.34 -4.86
N PRO A 45 -0.08 4.52 -5.35
CA PRO A 45 0.15 5.67 -4.49
C PRO A 45 -1.09 5.99 -3.67
N SER A 46 -0.91 6.33 -2.40
CA SER A 46 -2.03 6.65 -1.49
C SER A 46 -2.51 8.09 -1.71
N TYR A 47 -2.92 8.39 -2.94
CA TYR A 47 -3.44 9.67 -3.40
C TYR A 47 -4.89 9.56 -3.81
N ILE A 48 -5.65 10.62 -3.51
CA ILE A 48 -7.07 10.70 -3.82
C ILE A 48 -7.34 12.10 -4.39
N TYR A 49 -8.13 12.18 -5.44
CA TYR A 49 -8.57 13.46 -5.98
C TYR A 49 -10.05 13.38 -6.31
N ASP A 50 -10.82 14.32 -5.74
CA ASP A 50 -12.24 14.48 -6.01
C ASP A 50 -12.41 15.54 -7.11
N PRO A 51 -12.77 15.16 -8.35
CA PRO A 51 -12.90 16.10 -9.45
C PRO A 51 -14.06 17.08 -9.22
N LYS A 52 -13.85 18.35 -9.61
CA LYS A 52 -14.88 19.40 -9.48
C LYS A 52 -15.95 19.36 -10.58
N ALA A 53 -15.66 18.69 -11.68
CA ALA A 53 -16.56 18.46 -12.80
C ALA A 53 -16.57 16.96 -13.10
N GLU A 54 -17.59 16.49 -13.83
CA GLU A 54 -17.60 15.13 -14.34
C GLU A 54 -16.29 14.86 -15.11
N THR A 55 -15.63 13.78 -14.72
CA THR A 55 -14.41 13.32 -15.38
C THR A 55 -14.68 11.97 -16.01
N GLU A 56 -13.87 11.62 -17.00
CA GLU A 56 -13.85 10.29 -17.59
C GLU A 56 -13.83 9.19 -16.50
N SER A 57 -14.86 8.35 -16.50
CA SER A 57 -15.01 7.25 -15.53
C SER A 57 -14.25 5.98 -15.95
N ASN A 58 -13.67 5.97 -17.16
CA ASN A 58 -12.93 4.87 -17.78
C ASN A 58 -11.41 4.93 -17.58
N ILE A 59 -10.92 5.66 -16.57
CA ILE A 59 -9.49 5.78 -16.32
C ILE A 59 -9.00 4.55 -15.56
N VAL A 60 -8.17 3.74 -16.22
CA VAL A 60 -7.40 2.65 -15.60
C VAL A 60 -5.92 2.84 -15.93
N ALA A 61 -5.12 3.02 -14.91
CA ALA A 61 -3.67 3.04 -14.99
C ALA A 61 -3.08 1.88 -14.17
N LYS A 62 -1.80 1.56 -14.39
CA LYS A 62 -1.10 0.53 -13.63
C LYS A 62 -1.13 0.78 -12.11
N GLU A 63 -1.13 2.05 -11.72
CA GLU A 63 -0.98 2.50 -10.33
C GLU A 63 -2.17 3.36 -9.87
N GLY A 64 -3.37 3.10 -10.38
CA GLY A 64 -4.57 3.80 -9.95
C GLY A 64 -5.69 3.77 -10.99
N CYS A 65 -6.89 4.16 -10.59
CA CYS A 65 -8.05 4.21 -11.47
C CYS A 65 -9.05 5.28 -11.02
N SER A 66 -10.05 5.53 -11.85
CA SER A 66 -11.30 6.20 -11.47
C SER A 66 -12.22 5.23 -10.71
N VAL A 67 -12.93 5.78 -9.72
CA VAL A 67 -13.94 5.08 -8.93
C VAL A 67 -15.21 5.91 -8.92
N VAL A 68 -16.35 5.29 -9.21
CA VAL A 68 -17.67 5.85 -8.97
C VAL A 68 -18.38 4.94 -7.96
N TYR A 69 -18.83 5.50 -6.84
CA TYR A 69 -19.60 4.76 -5.86
C TYR A 69 -21.08 4.92 -6.13
N VAL A 70 -21.68 3.91 -6.77
CA VAL A 70 -23.08 3.95 -7.20
C VAL A 70 -23.99 3.82 -5.98
N SER A 71 -23.83 2.75 -5.20
CA SER A 71 -24.62 2.53 -3.99
C SER A 71 -24.01 1.48 -3.05
N GLY A 72 -24.62 1.28 -1.87
CA GLY A 72 -24.26 0.24 -0.93
C GLY A 72 -24.24 0.72 0.52
N SER A 73 -23.47 0.01 1.35
CA SER A 73 -23.40 0.26 2.80
C SER A 73 -22.88 1.65 3.19
N ARG A 74 -22.24 2.39 2.27
CA ARG A 74 -21.76 3.76 2.47
C ARG A 74 -22.50 4.79 1.60
N SER A 75 -23.67 4.46 1.04
CA SER A 75 -24.46 5.37 0.18
C SER A 75 -24.74 6.73 0.80
N GLY A 76 -24.96 6.82 2.11
CA GLY A 76 -25.22 8.12 2.78
C GLY A 76 -24.05 9.09 2.71
N GLU A 77 -22.83 8.59 2.53
CA GLU A 77 -21.60 9.41 2.54
C GLU A 77 -20.92 9.47 1.17
N LEU A 78 -21.02 8.38 0.39
CA LEU A 78 -20.32 8.19 -0.89
C LEU A 78 -21.26 8.01 -2.09
N GLY A 79 -22.58 7.93 -1.89
CA GLY A 79 -23.53 7.69 -2.98
C GLY A 79 -23.36 8.68 -4.14
N ASN A 80 -23.23 8.14 -5.35
CA ASN A 80 -22.99 8.85 -6.60
C ASN A 80 -21.74 9.75 -6.63
N LYS A 81 -20.78 9.54 -5.71
CA LYS A 81 -19.49 10.26 -5.75
C LYS A 81 -18.52 9.58 -6.70
N GLN A 82 -17.73 10.39 -7.37
CA GLN A 82 -16.61 9.98 -8.21
C GLN A 82 -15.31 10.53 -7.63
N TRP A 83 -14.25 9.71 -7.67
CA TRP A 83 -12.90 10.15 -7.34
C TRP A 83 -11.85 9.40 -8.16
N LEU A 84 -10.66 9.97 -8.25
CA LEU A 84 -9.47 9.33 -8.81
C LEU A 84 -8.57 8.83 -7.68
N ILE A 85 -7.97 7.66 -7.85
CA ILE A 85 -6.99 7.09 -6.93
C ILE A 85 -5.63 6.97 -7.62
N GLY A 86 -4.55 7.16 -6.87
CA GLY A 86 -3.20 6.80 -7.30
C GLY A 86 -2.60 7.76 -8.33
N SER A 87 -1.93 7.21 -9.36
CA SER A 87 -1.29 8.06 -10.38
C SER A 87 -2.26 8.93 -11.18
N PRO A 88 -3.48 8.50 -11.54
CA PRO A 88 -4.52 9.40 -12.07
C PRO A 88 -4.83 10.61 -11.20
N ALA A 89 -4.91 10.44 -9.87
CA ALA A 89 -5.15 11.56 -8.95
C ALA A 89 -4.01 12.59 -9.02
N TYR A 90 -2.77 12.12 -9.08
CA TYR A 90 -1.60 12.98 -9.29
C TYR A 90 -1.62 13.65 -10.66
N SER A 91 -1.90 12.93 -11.74
CA SER A 91 -1.93 13.48 -13.09
C SER A 91 -3.01 14.55 -13.26
N ALA A 92 -4.19 14.35 -12.67
CA ALA A 92 -5.28 15.32 -12.73
C ALA A 92 -5.02 16.57 -11.89
N SER A 93 -4.44 16.40 -10.68
CA SER A 93 -4.14 17.53 -9.80
C SER A 93 -2.90 17.27 -8.95
N PRO A 94 -1.68 17.54 -9.46
CA PRO A 94 -0.44 17.25 -8.75
C PRO A 94 -0.37 17.94 -7.37
N GLN A 95 -0.89 19.16 -7.27
CA GLN A 95 -0.94 19.97 -6.03
C GLN A 95 -2.28 19.88 -5.30
N GLY A 96 -3.37 19.51 -5.97
CA GLY A 96 -4.71 19.46 -5.38
C GLY A 96 -5.18 18.07 -4.94
N LYS A 97 -4.40 17.02 -5.22
CA LYS A 97 -4.63 15.68 -4.68
C LYS A 97 -4.46 15.67 -3.16
N LEU A 98 -5.31 14.90 -2.50
CA LEU A 98 -5.15 14.51 -1.11
C LEU A 98 -4.08 13.43 -1.00
N GLU A 99 -3.11 13.64 -0.11
CA GLU A 99 -2.16 12.61 0.29
C GLU A 99 -2.56 12.04 1.64
N VAL A 100 -2.82 10.74 1.69
CA VAL A 100 -3.28 10.07 2.92
C VAL A 100 -2.32 10.29 4.09
N ALA A 101 -1.02 10.41 3.79
CA ALA A 101 0.04 10.67 4.76
C ALA A 101 -0.02 12.05 5.45
N GLN A 102 -0.84 12.97 4.95
CA GLN A 102 -0.99 14.33 5.51
C GLN A 102 -2.15 14.43 6.51
N LEU A 103 -2.91 13.35 6.70
CA LEU A 103 -4.07 13.30 7.59
C LEU A 103 -3.84 12.31 8.72
N ASP A 104 -4.09 12.73 9.96
CA ASP A 104 -3.92 11.89 11.16
C ASP A 104 -4.72 10.58 11.08
N ARG A 105 -5.92 10.65 10.50
CA ARG A 105 -6.85 9.52 10.33
C ARG A 105 -7.02 9.08 8.87
N GLY A 106 -6.16 9.55 7.96
CA GLY A 106 -6.32 9.32 6.52
C GLY A 106 -6.46 7.83 6.13
N LYS A 107 -5.68 6.95 6.76
CA LYS A 107 -5.74 5.48 6.53
C LYS A 107 -7.08 4.85 6.93
N VAL A 108 -7.84 5.49 7.79
CA VAL A 108 -9.16 5.03 8.26
C VAL A 108 -10.27 5.71 7.45
N ASP A 109 -10.22 7.03 7.37
CA ASP A 109 -11.27 7.84 6.75
C ASP A 109 -11.41 7.57 5.25
N TYR A 110 -10.30 7.22 4.59
CA TYR A 110 -10.24 6.91 3.16
C TYR A 110 -9.99 5.42 2.85
N ALA A 111 -10.14 4.54 3.84
CA ALA A 111 -9.85 3.12 3.67
C ALA A 111 -10.62 2.47 2.52
N LEU A 112 -11.92 2.78 2.41
CA LEU A 112 -12.78 2.23 1.36
C LEU A 112 -12.39 2.75 -0.02
N GLN A 113 -12.10 4.04 -0.14
CA GLN A 113 -11.68 4.68 -1.39
C GLN A 113 -10.41 4.03 -1.93
N LEU A 114 -9.41 3.83 -1.06
CA LEU A 114 -8.15 3.16 -1.41
C LEU A 114 -8.37 1.67 -1.74
N PHE A 115 -9.21 0.96 -0.97
CA PHE A 115 -9.54 -0.44 -1.21
C PHE A 115 -10.20 -0.64 -2.58
N LEU A 116 -11.19 0.17 -2.92
CA LEU A 116 -11.86 0.12 -4.22
C LEU A 116 -10.91 0.43 -5.37
N GLY A 117 -10.04 1.44 -5.20
CA GLY A 117 -8.97 1.72 -6.17
C GLY A 117 -8.03 0.52 -6.35
N ALA A 118 -7.71 -0.20 -5.28
CA ALA A 118 -6.88 -1.40 -5.35
C ALA A 118 -7.56 -2.51 -6.15
N ILE A 119 -8.85 -2.79 -5.91
CA ILE A 119 -9.61 -3.78 -6.69
C ILE A 119 -9.63 -3.41 -8.18
N GLY A 120 -9.89 -2.13 -8.50
CA GLY A 120 -9.90 -1.65 -9.89
C GLY A 120 -8.56 -1.86 -10.61
N CYS A 121 -7.44 -1.86 -9.87
CA CYS A 121 -6.10 -2.07 -10.43
C CYS A 121 -5.63 -3.52 -10.41
N MET A 122 -6.36 -4.45 -9.78
CA MET A 122 -5.95 -5.87 -9.70
C MET A 122 -6.23 -6.65 -10.98
N GLY A 123 -7.03 -6.12 -11.90
CA GLY A 123 -7.40 -6.82 -13.15
C GLY A 123 -8.28 -8.04 -12.89
N ILE A 124 -9.12 -8.00 -11.85
CA ILE A 124 -10.07 -9.08 -11.54
C ILE A 124 -11.23 -9.01 -12.56
N GLU A 125 -11.44 -10.10 -13.29
CA GLU A 125 -12.44 -10.15 -14.36
C GLU A 125 -13.87 -10.39 -13.87
N SER A 126 -14.06 -10.84 -12.63
CA SER A 126 -15.38 -11.11 -12.08
C SER A 126 -15.98 -9.86 -11.43
N ASP A 127 -17.18 -9.52 -11.85
CA ASP A 127 -17.86 -8.31 -11.37
C ASP A 127 -18.59 -8.54 -10.04
N ASN A 128 -18.82 -9.79 -9.61
CA ASN A 128 -19.44 -10.12 -8.31
C ASN A 128 -18.40 -10.75 -7.37
N LEU A 129 -18.00 -10.01 -6.33
CA LEU A 129 -16.90 -10.37 -5.44
C LEU A 129 -17.37 -10.51 -3.99
N GLU A 130 -17.01 -11.61 -3.35
CA GLU A 130 -17.09 -11.78 -1.90
C GLU A 130 -15.68 -11.78 -1.29
N VAL A 131 -15.37 -10.78 -0.48
CA VAL A 131 -14.01 -10.49 -0.01
C VAL A 131 -13.87 -10.75 1.49
N ASN A 132 -12.87 -11.55 1.82
CA ASN A 132 -12.27 -11.62 3.15
C ASN A 132 -10.97 -10.81 3.15
N LEU A 133 -10.88 -9.85 4.06
CA LEU A 133 -9.81 -8.87 4.06
C LEU A 133 -8.94 -8.99 5.31
N CYS A 134 -7.62 -9.09 5.16
CA CYS A 134 -6.67 -8.79 6.23
C CYS A 134 -5.94 -7.49 5.91
N ILE A 135 -5.99 -6.51 6.82
CA ILE A 135 -5.43 -5.17 6.61
C ILE A 135 -4.56 -4.77 7.80
N SER A 136 -3.42 -4.11 7.53
CA SER A 136 -2.57 -3.55 8.59
C SER A 136 -2.68 -2.04 8.76
N ILE A 137 -2.55 -1.59 10.00
CA ILE A 137 -2.46 -0.17 10.40
C ILE A 137 -1.55 -0.01 11.63
N HIS A 138 -1.00 1.19 11.89
CA HIS A 138 -0.07 1.43 13.01
C HIS A 138 -0.63 1.03 14.38
N HIS A 139 -1.88 1.39 14.66
CA HIS A 139 -2.52 1.19 15.97
C HIS A 139 -3.82 0.40 15.78
N ALA A 140 -3.69 -0.88 15.43
CA ALA A 140 -4.85 -1.73 15.12
C ALA A 140 -5.86 -1.78 16.26
N LYS A 141 -5.39 -1.81 17.51
CA LYS A 141 -6.27 -1.81 18.69
C LYS A 141 -7.19 -0.59 18.74
N SER A 142 -6.69 0.57 18.36
CA SER A 142 -7.43 1.85 18.44
C SER A 142 -8.34 2.08 17.24
N PHE A 143 -7.94 1.64 16.05
CA PHE A 143 -8.64 1.95 14.79
C PHE A 143 -9.43 0.79 14.20
N ARG A 144 -9.41 -0.40 14.82
CA ARG A 144 -10.06 -1.60 14.28
C ARG A 144 -11.54 -1.40 13.99
N GLU A 145 -12.29 -0.86 14.95
CA GLU A 145 -13.74 -0.72 14.80
C GLU A 145 -14.10 0.25 13.68
N ASP A 146 -13.44 1.40 13.65
CA ASP A 146 -13.63 2.41 12.61
C ASP A 146 -13.26 1.87 11.22
N LEU A 147 -12.15 1.14 11.12
CA LEU A 147 -11.69 0.56 9.85
C LEU A 147 -12.65 -0.55 9.36
N VAL A 148 -13.13 -1.40 10.28
CA VAL A 148 -14.15 -2.41 9.96
C VAL A 148 -15.43 -1.74 9.52
N LYS A 149 -15.91 -0.72 10.23
CA LYS A 149 -17.10 0.05 9.88
C LYS A 149 -16.95 0.71 8.50
N ALA A 150 -15.77 1.22 8.19
CA ALA A 150 -15.52 1.90 6.93
C ALA A 150 -15.58 0.95 5.72
N LEU A 151 -15.09 -0.29 5.88
CA LEU A 151 -14.86 -1.24 4.79
C LEU A 151 -15.92 -2.34 4.67
N LYS A 152 -16.60 -2.71 5.75
CA LYS A 152 -17.53 -3.84 5.77
C LYS A 152 -18.84 -3.49 5.08
N GLY A 153 -19.40 -4.44 4.33
CA GLY A 153 -20.72 -4.32 3.72
C GLY A 153 -20.72 -4.64 2.23
N CYS A 154 -21.80 -4.25 1.55
CA CYS A 154 -21.97 -4.42 0.12
C CYS A 154 -21.75 -3.08 -0.58
N HIS A 155 -21.03 -3.08 -1.69
CA HIS A 155 -20.61 -1.90 -2.43
C HIS A 155 -20.83 -2.14 -3.92
N ILE A 156 -21.73 -1.36 -4.51
CA ILE A 156 -21.98 -1.32 -5.95
C ILE A 156 -21.24 -0.12 -6.49
N VAL A 157 -20.25 -0.38 -7.34
CA VAL A 157 -19.27 0.62 -7.79
C VAL A 157 -18.96 0.44 -9.26
N GLU A 158 -18.49 1.49 -9.91
CA GLU A 158 -17.83 1.43 -11.20
C GLU A 158 -16.33 1.71 -10.99
N LEU A 159 -15.48 0.77 -11.39
CA LEU A 159 -14.02 0.88 -11.28
C LEU A 159 -13.44 0.89 -12.69
N GLY A 160 -12.98 2.04 -13.17
CA GLY A 160 -12.43 2.15 -14.52
C GLY A 160 -13.41 1.75 -15.62
N ASN A 161 -14.67 2.20 -15.55
CA ASN A 161 -15.77 1.87 -16.47
C ASN A 161 -16.17 0.39 -16.49
N ARG A 162 -15.94 -0.32 -15.38
CA ARG A 162 -16.45 -1.67 -15.17
C ARG A 162 -17.23 -1.73 -13.86
N ASN A 163 -18.43 -2.28 -13.92
CA ASN A 163 -19.30 -2.38 -12.75
C ASN A 163 -18.88 -3.55 -11.87
N TYR A 164 -18.83 -3.33 -10.56
CA TYR A 164 -18.58 -4.34 -9.56
C TYR A 164 -19.63 -4.30 -8.46
N ASN A 165 -20.00 -5.47 -7.98
CA ASN A 165 -20.71 -5.73 -6.74
C ASN A 165 -19.75 -6.42 -5.77
N ILE A 166 -19.25 -5.67 -4.80
CA ILE A 166 -18.22 -6.11 -3.86
C ILE A 166 -18.84 -6.22 -2.47
N THR A 167 -18.87 -7.43 -1.91
CA THR A 167 -19.29 -7.67 -0.54
C THR A 167 -18.09 -8.01 0.33
N VAL A 168 -17.78 -7.16 1.30
CA VAL A 168 -16.72 -7.40 2.28
C VAL A 168 -17.32 -8.01 3.54
N ASN A 169 -17.08 -9.31 3.74
CA ASN A 169 -17.74 -10.11 4.78
C ASN A 169 -16.96 -10.14 6.09
N LYS A 170 -15.69 -10.54 6.01
CA LYS A 170 -14.81 -10.71 7.18
C LYS A 170 -13.59 -9.82 7.05
N ILE A 171 -13.24 -9.14 8.14
CA ILE A 171 -12.10 -8.24 8.19
C ILE A 171 -11.24 -8.56 9.42
N LEU A 172 -9.97 -8.85 9.19
CA LEU A 172 -8.93 -8.99 10.20
C LEU A 172 -8.01 -7.76 10.15
N VAL A 173 -8.07 -6.93 11.19
CA VAL A 173 -7.17 -5.78 11.35
C VAL A 173 -6.00 -6.16 12.25
N VAL A 174 -4.76 -5.93 11.80
CA VAL A 174 -3.53 -6.23 12.55
C VAL A 174 -2.58 -5.04 12.55
N ASN A 175 -1.58 -5.05 13.45
CA ASN A 175 -0.52 -4.04 13.40
C ASN A 175 0.36 -4.24 12.16
N GLU A 176 0.92 -3.14 11.65
CA GLU A 176 1.99 -3.20 10.65
C GLU A 176 3.18 -4.04 11.16
N GLY A 177 3.79 -4.81 10.25
CA GLY A 177 4.83 -5.80 10.57
C GLY A 177 4.31 -7.20 10.90
N MET A 178 3.03 -7.37 11.27
CA MET A 178 2.46 -8.70 11.55
C MET A 178 2.38 -9.58 10.30
N GLY A 179 2.12 -8.99 9.13
CA GLY A 179 2.20 -9.70 7.86
C GLY A 179 3.63 -10.17 7.61
N THR A 180 4.62 -9.30 7.80
CA THR A 180 6.04 -9.66 7.67
C THR A 180 6.40 -10.84 8.57
N LEU A 181 6.04 -10.82 9.85
CA LEU A 181 6.27 -11.95 10.75
C LEU A 181 5.64 -13.24 10.20
N ALA A 182 4.38 -13.18 9.77
CA ALA A 182 3.68 -14.34 9.21
C ALA A 182 4.40 -14.90 7.98
N SER A 183 4.89 -14.04 7.08
CA SER A 183 5.65 -14.46 5.89
C SER A 183 6.99 -15.07 6.25
N LEU A 184 7.74 -14.47 7.18
CA LEU A 184 9.04 -15.00 7.62
C LEU A 184 8.90 -16.36 8.30
N LEU A 185 7.86 -16.57 9.12
CA LEU A 185 7.56 -17.86 9.75
C LEU A 185 7.17 -18.91 8.70
N ALA A 186 6.27 -18.55 7.78
CA ALA A 186 5.79 -19.46 6.74
C ALA A 186 6.91 -19.94 5.80
N ASN A 187 7.88 -19.06 5.52
CA ASN A 187 9.03 -19.36 4.67
C ASN A 187 10.23 -19.94 5.43
N GLY A 188 10.09 -20.27 6.71
CA GLY A 188 11.16 -20.86 7.52
C GLY A 188 12.37 -19.95 7.73
N ARG A 189 12.23 -18.63 7.49
CA ARG A 189 13.30 -17.64 7.68
C ARG A 189 13.51 -17.30 9.16
N VAL A 190 12.47 -17.45 9.97
CA VAL A 190 12.52 -17.35 11.42
C VAL A 190 11.73 -18.52 12.03
N SER A 191 12.11 -18.94 13.22
CA SER A 191 11.36 -19.93 14.01
C SER A 191 10.54 -19.22 15.09
N GLN A 192 9.53 -19.88 15.65
CA GLN A 192 8.77 -19.30 16.76
C GLN A 192 9.64 -19.01 18.00
N SER A 193 10.70 -19.80 18.23
CA SER A 193 11.61 -19.59 19.36
C SER A 193 12.56 -18.41 19.19
N HIS A 194 12.74 -17.89 17.96
CA HIS A 194 13.63 -16.76 17.74
C HIS A 194 13.09 -15.45 18.33
N LYS A 195 13.99 -14.65 18.87
CA LYS A 195 13.82 -13.21 19.08
C LYS A 195 14.16 -12.49 17.77
N LEU A 196 13.13 -11.95 17.13
CA LEU A 196 13.24 -11.19 15.88
C LEU A 196 13.16 -9.69 16.17
N LEU A 197 14.15 -8.93 15.69
CA LEU A 197 14.05 -7.48 15.56
C LEU A 197 13.67 -7.13 14.12
N LEU A 198 12.51 -6.50 13.94
CA LEU A 198 12.03 -6.01 12.66
C LEU A 198 12.13 -4.48 12.61
N LEU A 199 12.75 -3.93 11.57
CA LEU A 199 12.77 -2.50 11.28
C LEU A 199 12.00 -2.21 9.98
N ASP A 200 10.82 -1.62 10.08
CA ASP A 200 10.03 -1.19 8.93
C ASP A 200 10.29 0.29 8.63
N LEU A 201 10.90 0.59 7.49
CA LEU A 201 11.18 1.95 7.02
C LEU A 201 10.12 2.37 6.01
N GLY A 202 9.09 3.06 6.50
CA GLY A 202 7.94 3.51 5.72
C GLY A 202 8.09 4.90 5.11
N TYR A 203 7.00 5.36 4.48
CA TYR A 203 6.94 6.67 3.83
C TYR A 203 6.95 7.83 4.83
N GLY A 204 6.01 7.84 5.77
CA GLY A 204 5.90 8.89 6.79
C GLY A 204 6.34 8.46 8.19
N THR A 205 6.59 7.17 8.40
CA THR A 205 6.88 6.58 9.70
C THR A 205 7.83 5.42 9.55
N SER A 206 8.67 5.23 10.55
CA SER A 206 9.53 4.07 10.71
C SER A 206 9.14 3.35 12.00
N ILE A 207 9.17 2.03 12.00
CA ILE A 207 8.68 1.23 13.14
C ILE A 207 9.73 0.18 13.44
N SER A 208 10.21 0.12 14.69
CA SER A 208 10.91 -1.06 15.17
C SER A 208 9.94 -1.93 15.96
N THR A 209 10.01 -3.24 15.77
CA THR A 209 9.17 -4.20 16.47
C THR A 209 10.01 -5.40 16.86
N VAL A 210 9.91 -5.80 18.13
CA VAL A 210 10.54 -7.02 18.61
C VAL A 210 9.47 -8.09 18.74
N TYR A 211 9.73 -9.24 18.13
CA TYR A 211 8.92 -10.43 18.25
C TYR A 211 9.68 -11.52 19.01
N GLN A 212 9.01 -12.23 19.90
CA GLN A 212 9.55 -13.40 20.59
C GLN A 212 8.42 -14.40 20.83
N PHE A 213 8.69 -15.69 20.68
CA PHE A 213 7.66 -16.74 20.81
C PHE A 213 6.47 -16.53 19.85
N GLY A 214 6.75 -15.99 18.66
CA GLY A 214 5.74 -15.65 17.64
C GLY A 214 4.79 -14.50 18.04
N LYS A 215 5.12 -13.72 19.08
CA LYS A 215 4.30 -12.61 19.58
C LYS A 215 5.08 -11.31 19.57
N GLN A 216 4.38 -10.20 19.34
CA GLN A 216 4.94 -8.86 19.51
C GLN A 216 5.18 -8.61 21.01
N ILE A 217 6.42 -8.31 21.40
CA ILE A 217 6.79 -8.02 22.79
C ILE A 217 7.14 -6.55 23.02
N ASP A 218 7.69 -5.89 22.01
CA ASP A 218 8.01 -4.46 22.07
C ASP A 218 7.78 -3.83 20.70
N ARG A 219 7.46 -2.54 20.69
CA ARG A 219 7.20 -1.77 19.46
C ARG A 219 7.42 -0.29 19.69
N ASN A 220 8.29 0.31 18.89
CA ASN A 220 8.53 1.75 18.87
C ASN A 220 8.11 2.32 17.51
N VAL A 221 7.34 3.41 17.52
CA VAL A 221 6.93 4.15 16.31
C VAL A 221 7.67 5.47 16.27
N MET A 222 8.39 5.67 15.18
CA MET A 222 9.17 6.86 14.94
C MET A 222 8.49 7.70 13.85
N THR A 223 8.40 9.00 14.09
CA THR A 223 7.68 9.96 13.24
C THR A 223 8.53 10.50 12.08
N PHE A 224 9.48 9.71 11.59
CA PHE A 224 10.27 10.01 10.40
C PHE A 224 10.11 8.90 9.35
N GLY A 225 10.27 9.26 8.09
CA GLY A 225 10.27 8.29 6.99
C GLY A 225 10.96 8.83 5.75
N VAL A 226 10.82 8.12 4.63
CA VAL A 226 11.45 8.55 3.37
C VAL A 226 10.84 9.83 2.77
N ARG A 227 9.66 10.23 3.23
CA ARG A 227 9.04 11.53 2.88
C ARG A 227 9.98 12.68 3.22
N ASP A 228 10.66 12.62 4.36
CA ASP A 228 11.53 13.70 4.84
C ASP A 228 12.78 13.80 3.95
N LEU A 229 13.31 12.67 3.49
CA LEU A 229 14.37 12.63 2.47
C LEU A 229 13.91 13.26 1.15
N TYR A 230 12.70 12.94 0.66
CA TYR A 230 12.18 13.54 -0.57
C TYR A 230 11.95 15.04 -0.44
N ALA A 231 11.47 15.50 0.72
CA ALA A 231 11.32 16.92 1.02
C ALA A 231 12.68 17.64 1.07
N ALA A 232 13.70 17.01 1.64
CA ALA A 232 15.06 17.56 1.67
C ALA A 232 15.65 17.69 0.25
N ILE A 233 15.47 16.68 -0.62
CA ILE A 233 15.90 16.73 -2.02
C ILE A 233 15.14 17.81 -2.79
N ALA A 234 13.82 17.90 -2.60
CA ALA A 234 12.98 18.92 -3.23
C ALA A 234 13.43 20.34 -2.92
N LYS A 235 13.85 20.58 -1.67
CA LYS A 235 14.26 21.89 -1.15
C LYS A 235 15.76 22.17 -1.27
N HIS A 236 16.53 21.23 -1.81
CA HIS A 236 17.98 21.41 -1.95
C HIS A 236 18.30 22.61 -2.85
N PRO A 237 19.28 23.48 -2.52
CA PRO A 237 19.59 24.67 -3.31
C PRO A 237 19.85 24.37 -4.80
N ASP A 238 20.58 23.29 -5.10
CA ASP A 238 20.85 22.89 -6.50
C ASP A 238 19.60 22.36 -7.22
N MET A 239 18.66 21.73 -6.52
CA MET A 239 17.37 21.34 -7.07
C MET A 239 16.57 22.60 -7.44
N MET A 240 16.48 23.56 -6.51
CA MET A 240 15.79 24.82 -6.75
C MET A 240 16.42 25.61 -7.89
N LYS A 241 17.76 25.68 -7.95
CA LYS A 241 18.50 26.31 -9.04
C LYS A 241 18.18 25.65 -10.39
N ALA A 242 18.24 24.33 -10.47
CA ALA A 242 17.89 23.58 -11.68
C ALA A 242 16.42 23.75 -12.09
N ARG A 243 15.54 24.13 -11.15
CA ARG A 243 14.11 24.37 -11.37
C ARG A 243 13.70 25.84 -11.41
N ASN A 244 14.66 26.75 -11.61
CA ASN A 244 14.44 28.21 -11.67
C ASN A 244 13.74 28.76 -10.41
N GLY A 245 14.26 28.40 -9.24
CA GLY A 245 13.78 28.87 -7.93
C GLY A 245 12.61 28.09 -7.34
N ARG A 246 12.14 27.01 -7.98
CA ARG A 246 11.01 26.20 -7.50
C ARG A 246 11.49 24.93 -6.80
N GLU A 247 10.82 24.52 -5.73
CA GLU A 247 11.07 23.22 -5.10
C GLU A 247 10.84 22.07 -6.07
N GLY A 248 11.57 20.96 -5.92
CA GLY A 248 11.33 19.73 -6.65
C GLY A 248 9.98 19.08 -6.29
N ASP A 249 9.38 18.39 -7.26
CA ASP A 249 8.19 17.57 -7.03
C ASP A 249 8.60 16.20 -6.45
N SER A 250 8.10 15.87 -5.26
CA SER A 250 8.43 14.63 -4.56
C SER A 250 8.01 13.36 -5.30
N PHE A 251 6.96 13.40 -6.12
CA PHE A 251 6.55 12.27 -6.96
C PHE A 251 7.62 11.96 -8.00
N ILE A 252 8.09 12.98 -8.72
CA ILE A 252 9.13 12.86 -9.75
C ILE A 252 10.46 12.43 -9.13
N ILE A 253 10.83 13.00 -7.98
CA ILE A 253 12.03 12.60 -7.23
C ILE A 253 11.95 11.11 -6.86
N ARG A 254 10.81 10.67 -6.32
CA ARG A 254 10.59 9.27 -5.97
C ARG A 254 10.72 8.36 -7.19
N GLU A 255 10.06 8.68 -8.30
CA GLU A 255 10.17 7.89 -9.54
C GLU A 255 11.64 7.78 -9.99
N GLY A 256 12.40 8.87 -9.94
CA GLY A 256 13.83 8.87 -10.26
C GLY A 256 14.66 7.96 -9.34
N ILE A 257 14.34 7.92 -8.05
CA ILE A 257 15.05 7.08 -7.06
C ILE A 257 14.64 5.60 -7.19
N GLU A 258 13.34 5.30 -7.24
CA GLU A 258 12.82 3.92 -7.34
C GLU A 258 13.25 3.24 -8.65
N SER A 259 13.35 4.01 -9.75
CA SER A 259 13.90 3.53 -11.03
C SER A 259 15.43 3.48 -11.09
N LYS A 260 16.12 3.97 -10.05
CA LYS A 260 17.59 4.15 -10.00
C LYS A 260 18.15 5.03 -11.12
N SER A 261 17.32 5.80 -11.82
CA SER A 261 17.74 6.70 -12.89
C SER A 261 18.29 8.02 -12.35
N PHE A 262 17.80 8.45 -11.19
CA PHE A 262 18.07 9.75 -10.57
C PHE A 262 17.85 10.93 -11.53
N GLN A 263 16.93 10.78 -12.48
CA GLN A 263 16.55 11.84 -13.42
C GLN A 263 15.31 12.57 -12.92
N TYR A 264 15.34 13.90 -12.96
CA TYR A 264 14.21 14.75 -12.66
C TYR A 264 13.54 15.26 -13.94
N GLY A 265 12.26 14.93 -14.13
CA GLY A 265 11.46 15.31 -15.30
C GLY A 265 11.70 14.41 -16.52
N LYS A 266 10.82 14.53 -17.53
CA LYS A 266 10.85 13.71 -18.76
C LYS A 266 11.25 14.48 -20.03
N TYR A 267 10.86 15.76 -20.15
CA TYR A 267 11.11 16.55 -21.36
C TYR A 267 12.54 17.11 -21.44
N GLN A 268 13.03 17.67 -20.34
CA GLN A 268 14.41 18.15 -20.19
C GLN A 268 14.96 17.59 -18.88
N PRO A 269 15.34 16.30 -18.87
CA PRO A 269 15.79 15.64 -17.66
C PRO A 269 17.12 16.21 -17.20
N PHE A 270 17.29 16.34 -15.89
CA PHE A 270 18.59 16.56 -15.27
C PHE A 270 18.81 15.55 -14.14
N SER A 271 20.07 15.22 -13.90
CA SER A 271 20.45 14.31 -12.81
C SER A 271 20.39 15.02 -11.46
N PHE A 272 19.78 14.38 -10.48
CA PHE A 272 19.83 14.79 -9.07
C PHE A 272 20.60 13.77 -8.20
N ALA A 273 21.40 12.88 -8.81
CA ALA A 273 22.09 11.81 -8.09
C ALA A 273 23.02 12.32 -6.97
N GLU A 274 23.68 13.46 -7.18
CA GLU A 274 24.54 14.08 -6.16
C GLU A 274 23.73 14.69 -5.02
N ILE A 275 22.66 15.41 -5.36
CA ILE A 275 21.68 15.94 -4.39
C ILE A 275 21.14 14.80 -3.52
N TYR A 276 20.76 13.68 -4.15
CA TYR A 276 20.31 12.48 -3.45
C TYR A 276 21.36 11.95 -2.46
N ARG A 277 22.63 11.80 -2.87
CA ARG A 277 23.69 11.31 -1.98
C ARG A 277 23.89 12.22 -0.77
N ASN A 278 23.90 13.54 -0.99
CA ASN A 278 24.09 14.53 0.08
C ASN A 278 22.92 14.48 1.07
N CYS A 279 21.69 14.55 0.59
CA CYS A 279 20.50 14.48 1.44
C CYS A 279 20.37 13.12 2.15
N LEU A 280 20.72 12.02 1.47
CA LEU A 280 20.67 10.68 2.08
C LEU A 280 21.66 10.55 3.24
N GLN A 281 22.88 11.06 3.09
CA GLN A 281 23.87 11.01 4.17
C GLN A 281 23.36 11.70 5.44
N VAL A 282 22.75 12.87 5.30
CA VAL A 282 22.12 13.60 6.41
C VAL A 282 20.97 12.79 7.00
N TRP A 283 20.03 12.34 6.16
CA TRP A 283 18.87 11.57 6.61
C TRP A 283 19.24 10.28 7.35
N VAL A 284 20.26 9.55 6.88
CA VAL A 284 20.78 8.34 7.54
C VAL A 284 21.43 8.69 8.89
N ASN A 285 22.22 9.75 8.96
CA ASN A 285 22.93 10.12 10.19
C ASN A 285 21.97 10.64 11.26
N GLU A 286 20.98 11.44 10.90
CA GLU A 286 20.05 12.04 11.86
C GLU A 286 19.01 11.04 12.34
N ASN A 287 18.45 10.23 11.43
CA ASN A 287 17.32 9.37 11.74
C ASN A 287 17.75 7.92 11.99
N LEU A 288 18.40 7.30 11.01
CA LEU A 288 18.68 5.87 11.06
C LEU A 288 19.77 5.53 12.08
N ARG A 289 20.87 6.30 12.15
CA ARG A 289 21.94 6.06 13.12
C ARG A 289 21.46 6.23 14.56
N THR A 290 20.66 7.26 14.83
CA THR A 290 20.04 7.49 16.15
C THR A 290 19.13 6.32 16.52
N THR A 291 18.24 5.93 15.60
CA THR A 291 17.35 4.77 15.78
C THR A 291 18.13 3.50 16.11
N LEU A 292 19.19 3.20 15.36
CA LEU A 292 20.01 2.01 15.60
C LEU A 292 20.77 2.07 16.93
N SER A 293 21.12 3.28 17.39
CA SER A 293 21.71 3.47 18.72
C SER A 293 20.70 3.15 19.82
N ASP A 294 19.45 3.61 19.68
CA ASP A 294 18.38 3.34 20.65
C ASP A 294 17.97 1.87 20.68
N LEU A 295 18.20 1.14 19.58
CA LEU A 295 17.91 -0.29 19.46
C LEU A 295 19.08 -1.19 19.87
N LYS A 296 20.18 -0.64 20.40
CA LYS A 296 21.40 -1.41 20.67
C LYS A 296 21.16 -2.69 21.48
N ASP A 297 20.41 -2.61 22.58
CA ASP A 297 20.12 -3.78 23.42
C ASP A 297 19.30 -4.85 22.68
N GLN A 298 18.41 -4.41 21.77
CA GLN A 298 17.62 -5.32 20.95
C GLN A 298 18.45 -5.93 19.83
N ILE A 299 19.38 -5.17 19.26
CA ILE A 299 20.34 -5.66 18.27
C ILE A 299 21.24 -6.73 18.89
N ASP A 300 21.80 -6.46 20.06
CA ASP A 300 22.75 -7.35 20.74
C ASP A 300 22.12 -8.69 21.18
N SER A 301 20.78 -8.73 21.32
CA SER A 301 20.04 -9.91 21.80
C SER A 301 19.14 -10.56 20.76
N ALA A 302 19.03 -10.04 19.53
CA ALA A 302 18.20 -10.61 18.49
C ALA A 302 18.86 -11.84 17.85
N ASP A 303 18.10 -12.93 17.70
CA ASP A 303 18.52 -14.09 16.91
C ASP A 303 18.47 -13.79 15.41
N CYS A 304 17.55 -12.91 15.00
CA CYS A 304 17.31 -12.53 13.62
C CYS A 304 16.97 -11.04 13.52
N MET A 305 17.53 -10.35 12.53
CA MET A 305 17.22 -8.95 12.24
C MET A 305 16.79 -8.77 10.79
N PHE A 306 15.63 -8.18 10.56
CA PHE A 306 15.12 -7.90 9.22
C PHE A 306 14.74 -6.43 9.09
N ALA A 307 15.04 -5.86 7.92
CA ALA A 307 14.57 -4.54 7.56
C ALA A 307 13.67 -4.60 6.32
N VAL A 308 12.52 -3.93 6.41
CA VAL A 308 11.44 -3.97 5.43
C VAL A 308 10.91 -2.56 5.11
N GLY A 309 9.93 -2.50 4.21
CA GLY A 309 9.35 -1.23 3.77
C GLY A 309 10.11 -0.61 2.59
N GLY A 310 9.51 0.41 1.98
CA GLY A 310 10.08 1.07 0.81
C GLY A 310 11.41 1.75 1.11
N GLY A 311 11.60 2.24 2.33
CA GLY A 311 12.84 2.87 2.80
C GLY A 311 14.02 1.92 2.85
N ALA A 312 13.81 0.66 3.26
CA ALA A 312 14.86 -0.35 3.27
C ALA A 312 15.33 -0.72 1.85
N CYS A 313 14.49 -0.49 0.83
CA CYS A 313 14.81 -0.75 -0.58
C CYS A 313 15.46 0.44 -1.30
N LEU A 314 15.66 1.58 -0.64
CA LEU A 314 16.30 2.74 -1.27
C LEU A 314 17.75 2.43 -1.65
N PRO A 315 18.24 2.97 -2.78
CA PRO A 315 19.65 2.82 -3.17
C PRO A 315 20.61 3.21 -2.04
N MET A 316 21.57 2.35 -1.70
CA MET A 316 22.56 2.51 -0.63
C MET A 316 22.05 2.30 0.81
N VAL A 317 20.73 2.38 1.06
CA VAL A 317 20.16 2.13 2.39
C VAL A 317 20.20 0.64 2.73
N ASP A 318 19.87 -0.21 1.76
CA ASP A 318 19.96 -1.67 1.87
C ASP A 318 21.34 -2.14 2.33
N LYS A 319 22.41 -1.66 1.67
CA LYS A 319 23.79 -1.98 2.00
C LYS A 319 24.19 -1.44 3.37
N HIS A 320 23.71 -0.24 3.72
CA HIS A 320 23.95 0.33 5.05
C HIS A 320 23.33 -0.56 6.14
N LEU A 321 22.06 -0.96 5.98
CA LEU A 321 21.37 -1.86 6.91
C LEU A 321 22.07 -3.23 7.02
N GLN A 322 22.49 -3.80 5.90
CA GLN A 322 23.26 -5.06 5.87
C GLN A 322 24.58 -4.93 6.62
N SER A 323 25.28 -3.80 6.53
CA SER A 323 26.50 -3.54 7.32
C SER A 323 26.26 -3.50 8.83
N LYS A 324 24.99 -3.38 9.26
CA LYS A 324 24.53 -3.41 10.66
C LYS A 324 23.91 -4.75 11.06
N GLY A 325 24.00 -5.76 10.19
CA GLY A 325 23.49 -7.12 10.43
C GLY A 325 22.03 -7.34 10.04
N PHE A 326 21.33 -6.34 9.50
CA PHE A 326 19.95 -6.52 9.05
C PHE A 326 19.89 -7.25 7.70
N GLN A 327 18.97 -8.20 7.58
CA GLN A 327 18.61 -8.79 6.30
C GLN A 327 17.55 -7.94 5.60
N VAL A 328 17.82 -7.56 4.35
CA VAL A 328 16.85 -6.87 3.48
C VAL A 328 16.52 -7.82 2.33
N LEU A 329 15.28 -8.32 2.30
CA LEU A 329 14.83 -9.25 1.27
C LEU A 329 14.48 -8.50 -0.04
N PRO A 330 14.58 -9.14 -1.22
CA PRO A 330 14.23 -8.50 -2.49
C PRO A 330 12.78 -7.97 -2.53
N ASN A 331 11.85 -8.67 -1.87
CA ASN A 331 10.45 -8.30 -1.73
C ASN A 331 10.16 -7.54 -0.42
N ALA A 332 11.17 -6.95 0.23
CA ALA A 332 11.02 -6.23 1.51
C ALA A 332 9.90 -5.17 1.51
N HIS A 333 9.61 -4.56 0.35
CA HIS A 333 8.55 -3.57 0.21
C HIS A 333 7.13 -4.17 0.12
N THR A 334 6.97 -5.45 -0.26
CA THR A 334 5.66 -6.15 -0.37
C THR A 334 5.44 -7.21 0.70
N LEU A 335 6.50 -7.61 1.42
CA LEU A 335 6.50 -8.73 2.35
C LEU A 335 5.39 -8.67 3.41
N ASN A 336 5.06 -7.47 3.90
CA ASN A 336 3.94 -7.28 4.82
C ASN A 336 2.60 -7.66 4.16
N ALA A 337 2.30 -7.13 2.97
CA ALA A 337 1.05 -7.41 2.25
C ALA A 337 0.91 -8.90 1.86
N GLU A 338 2.00 -9.53 1.42
CA GLU A 338 2.04 -10.97 1.13
C GLU A 338 1.71 -11.81 2.38
N GLY A 339 2.28 -11.45 3.53
CA GLY A 339 1.97 -12.13 4.78
C GLY A 339 0.56 -11.85 5.31
N LEU A 340 0.01 -10.67 5.06
CA LEU A 340 -1.40 -10.37 5.35
C LEU A 340 -2.33 -11.25 4.52
N LEU A 341 -2.00 -11.53 3.25
CA LEU A 341 -2.76 -12.49 2.44
C LEU A 341 -2.72 -13.89 3.08
N ALA A 342 -1.55 -14.34 3.54
CA ALA A 342 -1.43 -15.61 4.25
C ALA A 342 -2.31 -15.65 5.52
N LEU A 343 -2.35 -14.54 6.28
CA LEU A 343 -3.23 -14.40 7.44
C LEU A 343 -4.71 -14.42 7.06
N ALA A 344 -5.11 -13.76 5.97
CA ALA A 344 -6.48 -13.78 5.47
C ALA A 344 -6.91 -15.22 5.14
N LYS A 345 -6.11 -15.96 4.36
CA LYS A 345 -6.38 -17.35 4.00
C LYS A 345 -6.53 -18.25 5.24
N ASN A 346 -5.61 -18.12 6.19
CA ASN A 346 -5.56 -19.02 7.36
C ASN A 346 -6.61 -18.70 8.43
N ARG A 347 -6.99 -17.42 8.59
CA ARG A 347 -7.86 -16.99 9.69
C ARG A 347 -9.28 -16.64 9.27
N LEU A 348 -9.49 -16.30 8.00
CA LEU A 348 -10.79 -15.87 7.47
C LEU A 348 -11.35 -16.86 6.43
N GLY A 349 -10.46 -17.52 5.68
CA GLY A 349 -10.77 -18.51 4.65
C GLY A 349 -11.41 -19.82 5.15
N GLY A 350 -11.69 -19.95 6.45
CA GLY A 350 -12.47 -21.04 7.01
C GLY A 350 -13.97 -20.72 7.05
N SER A 351 -14.73 -21.30 6.13
CA SER A 351 -16.11 -21.83 6.22
C SER A 351 -16.58 -22.08 4.79
N LYS A 352 -16.64 -23.35 4.39
CA LYS A 352 -17.41 -23.79 3.21
C LYS A 352 -18.89 -23.80 3.56
#